data_AF-A0A9D4FAK3-F1
#
_entry.id   AF-A0A9D4FAK3-F1
#
_cell.length_a   1.000
_cell.length_b   1.000
_cell.length_c   1.000
_cell.angle_alpha   90.00
_cell.angle_beta   90.00
_cell.angle_gamma   90.00
#
_symmetry.space_group_name_H-M   'P 1'
#
loop_
_entity.id
_entity.type
_entity.pdbx_description
1 polymer ?
#
loop_
_entity_poly.entity_id
_entity_poly.type
_entity_poly.pdbx_seq_one_letter_code
_entity_poly.pdbx_strand_id
1 'polypeptide(L)'
;MRLVRFLLCFLAIEYTDADLDPCDINLYDLLCDSYLPTDWYISENAVMLNHEPKTGSCGVAVPLWLQDSFPKLSDGIMDRMVCVKTDDNACKETITIQIKNCTSSYVYKLKQLPDHLGCPAANCFVYIPESNNLCRSPKTLTTTTTTSMTTPRPISITTSHPISNSDGYEKTELYERTTESDIKIDDHEYHTTSALIACLIISVCVIAMLEVVIVVLVLRRKRSC
;
A
#
# COMPACT_ATOMS: atom_id res chain seq x y z
N MET A 1 6.99 -35.03 -18.58
CA MET A 1 7.28 -34.49 -17.23
C MET A 1 7.37 -32.97 -17.34
N ARG A 2 6.45 -32.19 -16.74
CA ARG A 2 6.26 -30.76 -17.06
C ARG A 2 7.10 -29.85 -16.16
N LEU A 3 8.30 -29.48 -16.61
CA LEU A 3 9.26 -28.66 -15.85
C LEU A 3 9.13 -27.14 -16.12
N VAL A 4 7.93 -26.63 -16.41
CA VAL A 4 7.71 -25.26 -16.94
C VAL A 4 6.74 -24.44 -16.05
N ARG A 5 6.43 -24.89 -14.83
CA ARG A 5 5.53 -24.16 -13.90
C ARG A 5 6.19 -23.51 -12.68
N PHE A 6 7.52 -23.57 -12.57
CA PHE A 6 8.28 -22.91 -11.49
C PHE A 6 8.97 -21.61 -11.91
N LEU A 7 8.96 -21.26 -13.21
CA LEU A 7 9.73 -20.12 -13.76
C LEU A 7 8.96 -18.79 -13.84
N LEU A 8 7.68 -18.74 -13.45
CA LEU A 8 6.88 -17.50 -13.45
C LEU A 8 6.88 -16.76 -12.11
N CYS A 9 7.78 -17.11 -11.18
CA CYS A 9 7.93 -16.44 -9.88
C CYS A 9 9.29 -15.73 -9.71
N PHE A 10 10.12 -15.69 -10.76
CA PHE A 10 11.50 -15.16 -10.74
C PHE A 10 11.74 -13.96 -11.67
N LEU A 11 10.67 -13.41 -12.28
CA LEU A 11 10.74 -12.22 -13.14
C LEU A 11 9.87 -11.05 -12.64
N ALA A 12 9.37 -11.15 -11.41
CA ALA A 12 8.91 -10.01 -10.64
C ALA A 12 9.95 -9.75 -9.54
N ILE A 13 10.15 -8.48 -9.18
CA ILE A 13 11.21 -7.96 -8.30
C ILE A 13 12.58 -7.84 -8.99
N GLU A 14 12.75 -6.72 -9.71
CA GLU A 14 13.77 -5.72 -9.35
C GLU A 14 13.39 -4.37 -9.97
N TYR A 15 12.47 -3.67 -9.31
CA TYR A 15 12.35 -2.21 -9.41
C TYR A 15 11.74 -1.67 -8.11
N THR A 16 12.56 -1.67 -7.05
CA THR A 16 12.34 -0.77 -5.93
C THR A 16 12.91 0.58 -6.35
N ASP A 17 12.07 1.60 -6.49
CA ASP A 17 12.52 2.99 -6.56
C ASP A 17 13.26 3.34 -5.26
N ALA A 18 14.59 3.20 -5.28
CA ALA A 18 15.46 3.39 -4.12
C ALA A 18 16.07 4.80 -4.06
N ASP A 19 15.80 5.64 -5.07
CA ASP A 19 16.32 7.01 -5.19
C ASP A 19 15.27 8.10 -4.91
N LEU A 20 14.04 7.72 -4.49
CA LEU A 20 13.07 8.68 -3.97
C LEU A 20 13.34 8.94 -2.48
N ASP A 21 13.92 10.10 -2.18
CA ASP A 21 14.17 10.56 -0.81
C ASP A 21 12.86 10.54 0.02
N PRO A 22 12.76 9.73 1.11
CA PRO A 22 11.51 9.55 1.86
C PRO A 22 10.95 10.81 2.55
N CYS A 23 11.64 11.93 2.42
CA CYS A 23 11.34 13.22 3.05
C CYS A 23 10.96 14.33 2.05
N ASP A 24 11.18 14.12 0.74
CA ASP A 24 10.84 15.10 -0.32
C ASP A 24 9.58 14.69 -1.11
N ILE A 25 9.01 13.53 -0.79
CA ILE A 25 7.71 13.10 -1.30
C ILE A 25 6.63 14.02 -0.71
N ASN A 26 5.84 14.67 -1.57
CA ASN A 26 4.62 15.34 -1.14
C ASN A 26 3.69 14.30 -0.49
N LEU A 27 3.55 14.37 0.84
CA LEU A 27 2.77 13.41 1.64
C LEU A 27 1.30 13.31 1.15
N TYR A 28 0.81 14.36 0.49
CA TYR A 28 -0.52 14.42 -0.09
C TYR A 28 -0.71 13.46 -1.29
N ASP A 29 0.35 13.23 -2.08
CA ASP A 29 0.31 12.41 -3.29
C ASP A 29 0.58 10.93 -2.98
N LEU A 30 1.48 10.65 -2.01
CA LEU A 30 1.74 9.28 -1.51
C LEU A 30 0.50 8.64 -0.85
N LEU A 31 -0.46 9.46 -0.43
CA LEU A 31 -1.70 9.07 0.22
C LEU A 31 -2.90 9.05 -0.74
N CYS A 32 -2.67 8.99 -2.05
CA CYS A 32 -3.73 8.95 -3.06
C CYS A 32 -3.61 7.76 -4.02
N ASP A 33 -4.49 6.78 -3.86
CA ASP A 33 -4.57 5.60 -4.74
C ASP A 33 -5.21 5.90 -6.12
N SER A 34 -5.48 7.18 -6.44
CA SER A 34 -5.86 7.63 -7.78
C SER A 34 -4.74 7.44 -8.81
N TYR A 35 -3.49 7.30 -8.36
CA TYR A 35 -2.34 6.96 -9.20
C TYR A 35 -1.90 5.50 -9.07
N LEU A 36 -2.56 4.69 -8.22
CA LEU A 36 -2.24 3.29 -8.01
C LEU A 36 -2.54 2.47 -9.27
N PRO A 37 -1.55 1.78 -9.88
CA PRO A 37 -1.82 0.90 -11.02
C PRO A 37 -2.82 -0.21 -10.67
N THR A 38 -3.54 -0.71 -11.69
CA THR A 38 -4.46 -1.84 -11.50
C THR A 38 -3.69 -3.16 -11.56
N ASP A 39 -3.12 -3.59 -10.44
CA ASP A 39 -2.36 -4.85 -10.33
C ASP A 39 -2.57 -5.57 -8.98
N TRP A 40 -1.83 -6.66 -8.77
CA TRP A 40 -1.84 -7.50 -7.57
C TRP A 40 -0.82 -7.03 -6.52
N TYR A 41 -1.33 -6.62 -5.36
CA TYR A 41 -0.56 -6.15 -4.21
C TYR A 41 -0.63 -7.17 -3.07
N ILE A 42 0.52 -7.47 -2.46
CA ILE A 42 0.61 -8.32 -1.26
C ILE A 42 0.56 -7.42 -0.03
N SER A 43 -0.32 -7.72 0.93
CA SER A 43 -0.31 -7.02 2.22
C SER A 43 0.52 -7.81 3.24
N GLU A 44 1.80 -7.46 3.35
CA GLU A 44 2.66 -7.98 4.42
C GLU A 44 2.31 -7.28 5.73
N ASN A 45 1.97 -8.07 6.76
CA ASN A 45 1.67 -7.60 8.11
C ASN A 45 0.57 -6.53 8.23
N ALA A 46 -0.29 -6.40 7.21
CA ALA A 46 -1.45 -5.54 7.21
C ALA A 46 -2.64 -6.23 6.53
N VAL A 47 -3.85 -5.76 6.81
CA VAL A 47 -5.08 -6.12 6.08
C VAL A 47 -5.96 -4.90 5.87
N MET A 48 -6.76 -4.92 4.80
CA MET A 48 -7.75 -3.88 4.56
C MET A 48 -8.76 -3.83 5.73
N LEU A 49 -9.16 -2.64 6.18
CA LEU A 49 -10.16 -2.51 7.24
C LEU A 49 -11.50 -3.08 6.76
N ASN A 50 -12.07 -4.03 7.50
CA ASN A 50 -13.32 -4.73 7.12
C ASN A 50 -14.55 -4.33 7.94
N HIS A 51 -14.53 -3.12 8.48
CA HIS A 51 -15.62 -2.48 9.22
C HIS A 51 -15.56 -0.97 8.97
N GLU A 52 -16.68 -0.27 9.21
CA GLU A 52 -16.77 1.16 8.88
C GLU A 52 -15.68 1.98 9.61
N PRO A 53 -14.80 2.69 8.87
CA PRO A 53 -13.87 3.65 9.42
C PRO A 53 -14.57 4.94 9.83
N LYS A 54 -14.00 5.64 10.81
CA LYS A 54 -14.28 7.08 10.99
C LYS A 54 -13.76 7.86 9.78
N THR A 55 -14.41 8.97 9.40
CA THR A 55 -13.83 9.88 8.40
C THR A 55 -12.46 10.40 8.85
N GLY A 56 -11.55 10.67 7.92
CA GLY A 56 -10.20 11.14 8.25
C GLY A 56 -9.28 10.07 8.86
N SER A 57 -9.69 8.80 8.87
CA SER A 57 -8.86 7.71 9.38
C SER A 57 -7.97 7.11 8.30
N CYS A 58 -7.05 6.22 8.70
CA CYS A 58 -6.09 5.57 7.79
C CYS A 58 -5.14 6.56 7.07
N GLY A 59 -4.97 7.77 7.61
CA GLY A 59 -4.13 8.83 7.06
C GLY A 59 -4.79 9.68 5.98
N VAL A 60 -6.01 9.36 5.55
CA VAL A 60 -6.66 9.96 4.37
C VAL A 60 -8.01 10.58 4.70
N ALA A 61 -8.40 11.59 3.91
CA ALA A 61 -9.70 12.26 4.06
C ALA A 61 -10.83 11.31 3.65
N VAL A 62 -10.64 10.57 2.57
CA VAL A 62 -11.60 9.62 1.99
C VAL A 62 -11.04 8.18 2.12
N PRO A 63 -11.25 7.49 3.25
CA PRO A 63 -10.78 6.11 3.41
C PRO A 63 -11.70 5.13 2.69
N LEU A 64 -11.09 4.15 2.03
CA LEU A 64 -11.78 3.04 1.37
C LEU A 64 -11.66 1.76 2.20
N TRP A 65 -12.77 1.08 2.48
CA TRP A 65 -12.80 -0.06 3.41
C TRP A 65 -13.57 -1.26 2.85
N LEU A 66 -13.17 -2.47 3.21
CA LEU A 66 -13.76 -3.72 2.73
C LEU A 66 -15.15 -3.93 3.35
N GLN A 67 -16.21 -3.83 2.55
CA GLN A 67 -17.58 -4.06 3.02
C GLN A 67 -17.86 -5.53 3.34
N ASP A 68 -17.18 -6.43 2.63
CA ASP A 68 -17.41 -7.86 2.61
C ASP A 68 -16.50 -8.65 3.58
N SER A 69 -16.85 -9.90 3.86
CA SER A 69 -15.96 -10.81 4.60
C SER A 69 -14.76 -11.27 3.74
N PHE A 70 -13.57 -11.35 4.33
CA PHE A 70 -12.38 -11.90 3.67
C PHE A 70 -12.60 -13.32 3.11
N PRO A 71 -11.98 -13.68 1.97
CA PRO A 71 -11.99 -15.05 1.46
C PRO A 71 -11.22 -16.00 2.40
N LYS A 72 -11.68 -17.25 2.46
CA LYS A 72 -10.94 -18.37 3.05
C LYS A 72 -9.95 -18.92 2.03
N LEU A 73 -8.99 -19.72 2.50
CA LEU A 73 -8.01 -20.39 1.65
C LEU A 73 -8.67 -21.29 0.59
N SER A 74 -9.84 -21.88 0.89
CA SER A 74 -10.64 -22.69 -0.03
C SER A 74 -11.26 -21.92 -1.19
N ASP A 75 -11.47 -20.62 -1.03
CA ASP A 75 -12.37 -19.85 -1.90
C ASP A 75 -11.63 -19.29 -3.13
N GLY A 76 -10.29 -19.35 -3.11
CA GLY A 76 -9.44 -18.91 -4.21
C GLY A 76 -9.42 -17.39 -4.36
N ILE A 77 -9.58 -16.91 -5.59
CA ILE A 77 -9.77 -15.50 -5.91
C ILE A 77 -11.27 -15.22 -5.88
N MET A 78 -11.69 -14.22 -5.11
CA MET A 78 -13.08 -13.75 -5.11
C MET A 78 -13.16 -12.25 -5.34
N ASP A 79 -14.20 -11.82 -6.05
CA ASP A 79 -14.58 -10.42 -6.15
C ASP A 79 -15.16 -9.92 -4.81
N ARG A 80 -14.89 -8.66 -4.48
CA ARG A 80 -15.20 -8.03 -3.19
C ARG A 80 -15.50 -6.55 -3.36
N MET A 81 -16.44 -6.03 -2.59
CA MET A 81 -16.80 -4.61 -2.57
C MET A 81 -16.01 -3.84 -1.52
N VAL A 82 -15.39 -2.75 -1.95
CA VAL A 82 -14.75 -1.74 -1.11
C VAL A 82 -15.62 -0.49 -1.12
N CYS A 83 -16.03 -0.03 0.06
CA CYS A 83 -16.84 1.15 0.26
C CYS A 83 -16.00 2.41 0.38
N VAL A 84 -16.41 3.46 -0.31
CA VAL A 84 -15.91 4.83 -0.13
C VAL A 84 -16.60 5.46 1.09
N LYS A 85 -15.84 5.78 2.15
CA LYS A 85 -16.33 6.52 3.31
C LYS A 85 -16.33 8.02 3.03
N THR A 86 -17.46 8.68 3.29
CA THR A 86 -17.59 10.15 3.36
C THR A 86 -18.15 10.55 4.72
N ASP A 87 -18.13 11.83 5.08
CA ASP A 87 -18.65 12.30 6.37
C ASP A 87 -20.08 11.80 6.65
N ASP A 88 -21.01 12.09 5.73
CA ASP A 88 -22.44 11.76 5.91
C ASP A 88 -22.81 10.31 5.57
N ASN A 89 -21.89 9.47 5.08
CA ASN A 89 -22.23 8.12 4.62
C ASN A 89 -21.08 7.12 4.79
N ALA A 90 -21.37 6.00 5.46
CA ALA A 90 -20.50 4.84 5.61
C ALA A 90 -19.98 4.26 4.28
N CYS A 91 -20.83 4.28 3.26
CA CYS A 91 -20.56 3.71 1.94
C CYS A 91 -21.28 4.56 0.88
N LYS A 92 -20.61 5.61 0.41
CA LYS A 92 -21.15 6.52 -0.62
C LYS A 92 -21.17 5.87 -2.01
N GLU A 93 -20.16 5.07 -2.28
CA GLU A 93 -19.90 4.37 -3.54
C GLU A 93 -19.17 3.06 -3.24
N THR A 94 -19.29 2.06 -4.11
CA THR A 94 -18.60 0.76 -4.00
C THR A 94 -17.71 0.50 -5.20
N ILE A 95 -16.45 0.12 -4.95
CA ILE A 95 -15.49 -0.33 -5.98
C ILE A 95 -15.28 -1.84 -5.83
N THR A 96 -15.46 -2.59 -6.91
CA THR A 96 -15.18 -4.04 -6.91
C THR A 96 -13.69 -4.30 -7.13
N ILE A 97 -13.03 -4.93 -6.16
CA ILE A 97 -11.66 -5.46 -6.25
C ILE A 97 -11.68 -6.99 -6.26
N GLN A 98 -10.53 -7.62 -6.46
CA GLN A 98 -10.39 -9.07 -6.24
C GLN A 98 -9.48 -9.34 -5.03
N ILE A 99 -9.81 -10.32 -4.19
CA ILE A 99 -8.98 -10.70 -3.04
C ILE A 99 -8.73 -12.21 -3.07
N LYS A 100 -7.52 -12.60 -2.69
CA LYS A 100 -7.12 -13.99 -2.48
C LYS A 100 -6.45 -14.15 -1.11
N ASN A 101 -6.78 -15.23 -0.41
CA ASN A 101 -6.10 -15.65 0.81
C ASN A 101 -4.92 -16.58 0.45
N CYS A 102 -3.71 -16.26 0.90
CA CYS A 102 -2.48 -17.02 0.65
C CYS A 102 -1.90 -17.67 1.92
N THR A 103 -2.72 -17.89 2.96
CA THR A 103 -2.35 -18.45 4.27
C THR A 103 -1.60 -17.49 5.20
N SER A 104 -0.46 -16.94 4.77
CA SER A 104 0.32 -15.98 5.56
C SER A 104 -0.07 -14.52 5.31
N SER A 105 -0.56 -14.21 4.11
CA SER A 105 -0.96 -12.87 3.70
C SER A 105 -2.21 -12.91 2.82
N TYR A 106 -2.82 -11.74 2.63
CA TYR A 106 -3.82 -11.52 1.60
C TYR A 106 -3.18 -10.83 0.40
N VAL A 107 -3.68 -11.16 -0.79
CA VAL A 107 -3.27 -10.53 -2.05
C VAL A 107 -4.49 -9.88 -2.69
N TYR A 108 -4.39 -8.62 -3.02
CA TYR A 108 -5.48 -7.77 -3.49
C TYR A 108 -5.18 -7.34 -4.91
N LYS A 109 -6.11 -7.59 -5.84
CA LYS A 109 -6.10 -6.92 -7.13
C LYS A 109 -6.80 -5.58 -6.96
N LEU A 110 -6.02 -4.57 -6.59
CA LEU A 110 -6.52 -3.21 -6.44
C LEU A 110 -6.71 -2.59 -7.82
N LYS A 111 -7.46 -1.49 -7.84
CA LYS A 111 -7.74 -0.69 -9.04
C LYS A 111 -7.35 0.74 -8.76
N GLN A 112 -6.95 1.44 -9.82
CA GLN A 112 -6.86 2.88 -9.81
C GLN A 112 -8.19 3.48 -9.33
N LEU A 113 -8.14 4.40 -8.35
CA LEU A 113 -9.35 5.04 -7.86
C LEU A 113 -9.91 6.05 -8.87
N PRO A 114 -11.24 6.22 -8.96
CA PRO A 114 -11.84 7.24 -9.80
C PRO A 114 -11.39 8.66 -9.40
N ASP A 115 -11.02 9.48 -10.38
CA ASP A 115 -10.54 10.86 -10.18
C ASP A 115 -11.52 11.74 -9.37
N HIS A 116 -12.82 11.46 -9.46
CA HIS A 116 -13.86 12.22 -8.76
C HIS A 116 -13.87 12.05 -7.23
N LEU A 117 -13.12 11.08 -6.69
CA LEU A 117 -12.93 10.94 -5.25
C LEU A 117 -11.97 12.00 -4.67
N GLY A 118 -11.11 12.58 -5.51
CA GLY A 118 -10.09 13.54 -5.10
C GLY A 118 -8.97 12.92 -4.25
N CYS A 119 -8.10 13.77 -3.72
CA CYS A 119 -7.00 13.38 -2.83
C CYS A 119 -7.02 14.14 -1.50
N PRO A 120 -6.61 13.52 -0.38
CA PRO A 120 -6.10 12.14 -0.28
C PRO A 120 -7.24 11.12 -0.10
N ALA A 121 -7.23 10.09 -0.96
CA ALA A 121 -8.18 8.98 -0.95
C ALA A 121 -7.41 7.67 -1.16
N ALA A 122 -7.54 6.71 -0.25
CA ALA A 122 -6.79 5.45 -0.31
C ALA A 122 -7.51 4.28 0.35
N ASN A 123 -7.12 3.08 -0.08
CA ASN A 123 -7.46 1.81 0.54
C ASN A 123 -6.93 1.77 1.98
N CYS A 124 -7.83 1.73 2.95
CA CYS A 124 -7.48 1.70 4.37
C CYS A 124 -6.91 0.33 4.74
N PHE A 125 -5.58 0.23 4.87
CA PHE A 125 -4.90 -0.91 5.47
C PHE A 125 -4.58 -0.63 6.94
N VAL A 126 -4.83 -1.62 7.81
CA VAL A 126 -4.42 -1.62 9.21
C VAL A 126 -3.39 -2.71 9.48
N TYR A 127 -2.37 -2.35 10.25
CA TYR A 127 -1.31 -3.27 10.65
C TYR A 127 -1.86 -4.38 11.55
N ILE A 128 -1.58 -5.63 11.19
CA ILE A 128 -1.76 -6.78 12.09
C ILE A 128 -0.49 -6.87 12.93
N PRO A 129 -0.56 -6.76 14.27
CA PRO A 129 0.57 -7.06 15.12
C PRO A 129 0.87 -8.55 15.08
N GLU A 130 1.79 -8.95 14.20
CA GLU A 130 2.61 -10.14 14.42
C GLU A 130 3.28 -10.02 15.80
N SER A 131 3.57 -11.15 16.44
CA SER A 131 3.89 -11.20 17.88
C SER A 131 5.27 -10.63 18.28
N ASN A 132 5.95 -9.88 17.39
CA ASN A 132 7.22 -9.22 17.64
C ASN A 132 7.12 -7.69 17.52
N ASN A 133 7.56 -7.00 18.57
CA ASN A 133 7.33 -5.57 18.80
C ASN A 133 8.23 -4.69 17.90
N LEU A 134 7.71 -4.21 16.76
CA LEU A 134 8.24 -3.10 15.97
C LEU A 134 7.02 -2.27 15.47
N CYS A 135 6.74 -1.03 15.89
CA CYS A 135 7.45 -0.10 16.76
C CYS A 135 6.75 0.05 18.12
N ARG A 136 7.45 -0.25 19.21
CA ARG A 136 6.98 0.09 20.58
C ARG A 136 7.73 1.32 21.07
N SER A 137 7.08 2.47 21.06
CA SER A 137 7.53 3.64 21.84
C SER A 137 7.85 3.20 23.29
N PRO A 138 8.85 3.79 23.97
CA PRO A 138 9.21 3.37 25.31
C PRO A 138 7.98 3.36 26.22
N LYS A 139 7.54 2.18 26.68
CA LYS A 139 6.48 2.13 27.69
C LYS A 139 7.07 2.69 28.97
N THR A 140 6.65 3.89 29.34
CA THR A 140 6.76 4.42 30.70
C THR A 140 6.35 3.32 31.67
N LEU A 141 7.18 3.07 32.69
CA LEU A 141 6.95 2.02 33.67
C LEU A 141 5.82 2.43 34.62
N THR A 142 4.56 2.29 34.17
CA THR A 142 3.39 2.54 35.00
C THR A 142 3.29 1.43 36.04
N THR A 143 3.61 1.77 37.28
CA THR A 143 3.50 0.87 38.43
C THR A 143 2.03 0.54 38.68
N THR A 144 1.66 -0.74 38.57
CA THR A 144 0.31 -1.23 38.84
C THR A 144 -0.02 -1.10 40.32
N THR A 145 -0.67 0.00 40.70
CA THR A 145 -1.25 0.14 42.05
C THR A 145 -2.62 -0.54 42.07
N THR A 146 -2.67 -1.75 42.61
CA THR A 146 -3.93 -2.49 42.83
C THR A 146 -4.81 -1.75 43.84
N THR A 147 -5.88 -1.12 43.37
CA THR A 147 -6.93 -0.55 44.24
C THR A 147 -8.20 -1.37 44.08
N SER A 148 -8.67 -1.94 45.19
CA SER A 148 -9.82 -2.84 45.25
C SER A 148 -11.16 -2.12 45.06
N MET A 149 -12.11 -2.79 44.42
CA MET A 149 -13.47 -2.30 44.19
C MET A 149 -14.26 -2.10 45.49
N THR A 150 -15.01 -1.00 45.62
CA THR A 150 -16.12 -0.85 46.58
C THR A 150 -17.19 0.09 46.02
N THR A 151 -18.45 -0.35 46.09
CA THR A 151 -19.69 0.28 45.56
C THR A 151 -20.55 0.69 46.78
N PRO A 152 -21.26 1.84 46.87
CA PRO A 152 -22.37 2.30 45.99
C PRO A 152 -22.31 3.83 45.71
N ARG A 153 -23.34 4.62 45.30
CA ARG A 153 -24.83 4.49 45.14
C ARG A 153 -25.32 5.51 44.08
N PRO A 154 -26.40 5.27 43.30
CA PRO A 154 -26.87 6.23 42.28
C PRO A 154 -27.58 7.47 42.86
N ILE A 155 -27.45 8.61 42.16
CA ILE A 155 -28.17 9.88 42.40
C ILE A 155 -28.74 10.40 41.07
N SER A 156 -29.88 11.08 41.15
CA SER A 156 -30.85 11.27 40.06
C SER A 156 -30.57 12.40 39.06
N ILE A 157 -31.25 12.28 37.92
CA ILE A 157 -31.31 13.22 36.78
C ILE A 157 -32.00 14.54 37.17
N THR A 158 -31.59 15.67 36.60
CA THR A 158 -32.48 16.83 36.34
C THR A 158 -32.00 17.60 35.10
N THR A 159 -32.96 18.06 34.29
CA THR A 159 -32.77 18.68 32.96
C THR A 159 -33.02 20.19 33.00
N SER A 160 -32.26 20.99 32.26
CA SER A 160 -32.69 22.32 31.79
C SER A 160 -31.97 22.74 30.50
N HIS A 161 -32.56 23.68 29.75
CA HIS A 161 -32.35 23.88 28.30
C HIS A 161 -31.61 25.23 27.99
N PRO A 162 -31.60 25.81 26.76
CA PRO A 162 -30.39 26.19 26.00
C PRO A 162 -30.15 27.72 25.94
N ILE A 163 -29.24 28.21 25.06
CA ILE A 163 -29.41 29.38 24.14
C ILE A 163 -28.09 29.80 23.43
N SER A 164 -28.12 29.93 22.08
CA SER A 164 -27.31 30.78 21.14
C SER A 164 -25.76 30.81 21.16
N ASN A 165 -25.00 31.22 20.13
CA ASN A 165 -25.13 31.44 18.67
C ASN A 165 -23.69 31.58 18.11
N SER A 166 -23.35 30.99 16.94
CA SER A 166 -23.05 31.65 15.64
C SER A 166 -21.65 32.25 15.45
N ASP A 167 -21.31 32.48 14.17
CA ASP A 167 -20.15 33.20 13.63
C ASP A 167 -18.81 32.42 13.61
N GLY A 168 -18.08 32.33 12.50
CA GLY A 168 -18.35 32.79 11.13
C GLY A 168 -17.41 32.13 10.11
N TYR A 169 -17.80 32.16 8.83
CA TYR A 169 -16.94 31.76 7.71
C TYR A 169 -16.29 33.01 7.12
N GLU A 170 -15.02 32.93 6.74
CA GLU A 170 -14.39 33.94 5.89
C GLU A 170 -13.61 33.27 4.77
N LYS A 171 -13.85 33.72 3.54
CA LYS A 171 -13.23 33.24 2.31
C LYS A 171 -12.32 34.34 1.79
N THR A 172 -11.07 34.02 1.48
CA THR A 172 -10.28 34.87 0.58
C THR A 172 -9.40 34.02 -0.31
N GLU A 173 -9.60 34.18 -1.62
CA GLU A 173 -8.73 33.63 -2.65
C GLU A 173 -7.51 34.55 -2.79
N LEU A 174 -6.30 33.98 -2.90
CA LEU A 174 -5.22 34.65 -3.62
C LEU A 174 -4.41 33.64 -4.43
N TYR A 175 -4.81 33.52 -5.69
CA TYR A 175 -4.10 32.77 -6.72
C TYR A 175 -3.08 33.69 -7.39
N GLU A 176 -1.78 33.52 -7.09
CA GLU A 176 -0.70 34.22 -7.78
C GLU A 176 0.29 33.24 -8.44
N ARG A 177 -0.09 32.83 -9.65
CA ARG A 177 0.71 32.85 -10.88
C ARG A 177 2.22 32.60 -10.73
N THR A 178 2.62 31.37 -11.02
CA THR A 178 3.99 30.99 -11.37
C THR A 178 4.48 31.70 -12.65
N THR A 179 5.65 32.33 -12.57
CA THR A 179 6.52 32.64 -13.73
C THR A 179 7.99 32.62 -13.31
N GLU A 180 8.68 31.51 -13.53
CA GLU A 180 10.11 31.54 -13.87
C GLU A 180 10.43 30.33 -14.76
N SER A 181 11.32 30.54 -15.72
CA SER A 181 11.65 29.58 -16.77
C SER A 181 12.93 28.81 -16.44
N ASP A 182 12.82 27.49 -16.29
CA ASP A 182 13.95 26.57 -16.41
C ASP A 182 13.47 25.26 -17.03
N ILE A 183 13.55 25.18 -18.36
CA ILE A 183 13.42 23.89 -19.07
C ILE A 183 14.76 23.18 -18.93
N LYS A 184 14.91 22.39 -17.86
CA LYS A 184 15.83 21.26 -17.88
C LYS A 184 15.23 20.19 -18.78
N ILE A 185 15.99 19.78 -19.79
CA ILE A 185 15.67 18.59 -20.57
C ILE A 185 16.00 17.38 -19.68
N ASP A 186 15.02 16.51 -19.44
CA ASP A 186 15.19 15.35 -18.57
C ASP A 186 16.25 14.36 -19.12
N ASP A 187 17.31 14.13 -18.34
CA ASP A 187 18.30 13.07 -18.58
C ASP A 187 17.73 11.64 -18.36
N HIS A 188 16.44 11.52 -18.04
CA HIS A 188 15.74 10.27 -17.72
C HIS A 188 15.70 9.27 -18.91
N GLU A 189 15.83 9.74 -20.16
CA GLU A 189 15.92 8.88 -21.35
C GLU A 189 17.34 8.30 -21.56
N TYR A 190 18.37 8.91 -20.96
CA TYR A 190 19.75 8.41 -21.04
C TYR A 190 20.00 7.23 -20.07
N HIS A 191 19.48 7.30 -18.85
CA HIS A 191 19.70 6.25 -17.84
C HIS A 191 19.02 4.93 -18.20
N THR A 192 17.76 4.96 -18.65
CA THR A 192 17.00 3.78 -19.05
C THR A 192 17.61 3.02 -20.23
N THR A 193 18.13 3.73 -21.24
CA THR A 193 18.82 3.11 -22.38
C THR A 193 20.17 2.48 -21.97
N SER A 194 20.92 3.11 -21.06
CA SER A 194 22.20 2.58 -20.56
C SER A 194 22.05 1.24 -19.81
N ALA A 195 21.02 1.10 -18.96
CA ALA A 195 20.75 -0.10 -18.19
C ALA A 195 20.37 -1.29 -19.09
N LEU A 196 19.53 -1.06 -20.11
CA LEU A 196 19.16 -2.09 -21.08
C LEU A 196 20.37 -2.59 -21.88
N ILE A 197 21.27 -1.68 -22.30
CA ILE A 197 22.52 -2.05 -22.98
C ILE A 197 23.43 -2.88 -22.07
N ALA A 198 23.57 -2.51 -20.79
CA ALA A 198 24.35 -3.28 -19.83
C ALA A 198 23.79 -4.70 -19.63
N CYS A 199 22.47 -4.84 -19.45
CA CYS A 199 21.81 -6.14 -19.34
C CYS A 199 22.01 -7.01 -20.59
N LEU A 200 21.91 -6.44 -21.79
CA LEU A 200 22.17 -7.15 -23.05
C LEU A 200 23.63 -7.63 -23.13
N ILE A 201 24.61 -6.78 -22.81
CA ILE A 201 26.03 -7.15 -22.78
C ILE A 201 26.29 -8.29 -21.80
N ILE A 202 25.79 -8.19 -20.57
CA ILE A 202 25.94 -9.23 -19.54
C ILE A 202 25.34 -10.56 -20.02
N SER A 203 24.14 -10.53 -20.62
CA SER A 203 23.48 -11.74 -21.13
C SER A 203 24.31 -12.43 -22.23
N VAL A 204 24.86 -11.67 -23.18
CA VAL A 204 25.71 -12.18 -24.26
C VAL A 204 27.03 -12.73 -23.71
N CYS A 205 27.65 -12.06 -22.74
CA CYS A 205 28.84 -12.56 -22.07
C CYS A 205 28.59 -13.87 -21.32
N VAL A 206 27.48 -14.02 -20.60
CA VAL A 206 27.12 -15.27 -19.91
C VAL A 206 26.89 -16.40 -20.91
N ILE A 207 26.18 -16.16 -22.01
CA ILE A 207 25.97 -17.16 -23.07
C ILE A 207 27.32 -17.60 -23.67
N ALA A 208 28.20 -16.66 -24.04
CA ALA A 208 29.51 -16.97 -24.60
C ALA A 208 30.39 -17.77 -23.63
N MET A 209 30.36 -17.43 -22.32
CA MET A 209 31.09 -18.18 -21.29
C MET A 209 30.53 -19.60 -21.11
N LEU A 210 29.20 -19.78 -21.16
CA LEU A 210 28.58 -21.10 -21.11
C LEU A 210 28.96 -21.97 -22.31
N GLU A 211 28.94 -21.42 -23.53
CA GLU A 211 29.40 -22.14 -24.73
C GLU A 211 30.86 -22.57 -24.62
N VAL A 212 31.75 -21.69 -24.17
CA VAL A 212 33.17 -22.03 -23.93
C VAL A 212 33.31 -23.14 -22.88
N VAL A 213 32.55 -23.08 -21.78
CA VAL A 213 32.54 -24.13 -20.74
C VAL A 213 32.04 -25.45 -21.31
N ILE A 214 30.95 -25.47 -22.09
CA ILE A 214 30.41 -26.66 -22.74
C ILE A 214 31.45 -27.28 -23.69
N VAL A 215 32.09 -26.47 -24.54
CA VAL A 215 33.17 -26.93 -25.44
C VAL A 215 34.34 -27.51 -24.65
N VAL A 216 34.80 -26.84 -23.57
CA VAL A 216 35.88 -27.35 -22.71
C VAL A 216 35.50 -28.66 -22.03
N LEU A 217 34.26 -28.82 -21.56
CA LEU A 217 33.77 -30.05 -20.95
C LEU A 217 33.69 -31.19 -21.96
N VAL A 218 33.21 -30.94 -23.18
CA VAL A 218 33.18 -31.93 -24.28
C VAL A 218 34.60 -32.34 -24.68
N LEU A 219 35.54 -31.39 -24.80
CA LEU A 219 36.94 -31.66 -25.11
C LEU A 219 37.65 -32.44 -24.00
N ARG A 220 37.41 -32.11 -22.73
CA ARG A 220 37.92 -32.88 -21.57
C ARG A 220 37.37 -34.30 -21.54
N ARG A 221 36.07 -34.47 -21.80
CA ARG A 221 35.42 -35.79 -21.91
C ARG A 221 36.02 -36.61 -23.05
N LYS A 222 36.27 -36.00 -24.22
CA LYS A 222 36.91 -36.67 -25.38
C LYS A 222 38.38 -37.06 -25.15
N ARG A 223 39.08 -36.42 -24.20
CA ARG A 223 40.45 -36.81 -23.78
C ARG A 223 40.49 -37.86 -22.66
N SER A 224 39.34 -38.27 -22.15
CA SER A 224 39.22 -39.23 -21.02
C SER A 224 38.73 -40.62 -21.47
N CYS A 225 38.84 -40.92 -22.77
CA CYS A 225 38.52 -42.19 -23.42
C CYS A 225 39.68 -42.57 -24.36
#